data_AF-A0A6C0KAV1-F1
#
_entry.id   AF-A0A6C0KAV1-F1
#
_cell.length_a   1.000
_cell.length_b   1.000
_cell.length_c   1.000
_cell.angle_alpha   90.00
_cell.angle_beta   90.00
_cell.angle_gamma   90.00
#
_symmetry.space_group_name_H-M   'P 1'
#
loop_
_entity.id
_entity.type
_entity.pdbx_description
1 polymer ?
#
loop_
_entity_poly.entity_id
_entity_poly.type
_entity_poly.pdbx_seq_one_letter_code
_entity_poly.pdbx_strand_id
1 'polypeptide(L)'
;MEVYISQVLGSLYTKSGLQLECAKYRISNKNNSVDAAGFHRDLQTMNNDIVDPVPVYTVLSYLDSDSTMELIPGSHTKYRMSILEAIHSLNNSIQIQVKPGDILIFHASMIHRGVFYRRLANRRLIQCFDCTPNSEFSQKILHLPCMDRCSQTMRKVFSHIAAVRPLIKTLDFINYFNVATGYGSASNFMSRLNYEGIEFLSTESNTPRLKPKFDEPDILNKYIILQTNIRDQKASDVSYIYHHSMIIFYVFIVQYIALVLATLYLVSQVLKTV
;
A
#
# COMPACT_ATOMS: atom_id res chain seq x y z
N MET A 1 -18.48 -2.96 -15.46
CA MET A 1 -17.10 -2.86 -14.94
C MET A 1 -16.37 -4.18 -15.07
N GLU A 2 -16.98 -5.30 -14.68
CA GLU A 2 -16.40 -6.64 -14.87
C GLU A 2 -15.91 -6.88 -16.30
N VAL A 3 -16.71 -6.50 -17.31
CA VAL A 3 -16.31 -6.54 -18.73
C VAL A 3 -14.98 -5.82 -18.99
N TYR A 4 -14.75 -4.66 -18.37
CA TYR A 4 -13.51 -3.91 -18.54
C TYR A 4 -12.34 -4.59 -17.85
N ILE A 5 -12.52 -5.15 -16.65
CA ILE A 5 -11.48 -5.90 -15.94
C ILE A 5 -11.09 -7.14 -16.76
N SER A 6 -12.07 -7.88 -17.27
CA SER A 6 -11.82 -9.01 -18.19
C SER A 6 -11.08 -8.57 -19.45
N GLN A 7 -11.36 -7.40 -20.00
CA GLN A 7 -10.61 -6.84 -21.13
C GLN A 7 -9.16 -6.48 -20.77
N VAL A 8 -8.93 -5.88 -19.59
CA VAL A 8 -7.58 -5.55 -19.11
C VAL A 8 -6.75 -6.81 -18.89
N LEU A 9 -7.31 -7.81 -18.17
CA LEU A 9 -6.63 -9.07 -17.91
C LEU A 9 -6.46 -9.90 -19.19
N GLY A 10 -7.45 -9.88 -20.09
CA GLY A 10 -7.35 -10.50 -21.42
C GLY A 10 -6.25 -9.87 -22.27
N SER A 11 -6.15 -8.54 -22.28
CA SER A 11 -5.09 -7.82 -22.99
C SER A 11 -3.70 -8.12 -22.43
N LEU A 12 -3.59 -8.27 -21.10
CA LEU A 12 -2.37 -8.70 -20.45
C LEU A 12 -2.00 -10.11 -20.91
N TYR A 13 -2.93 -11.07 -20.85
CA TYR A 13 -2.69 -12.44 -21.31
C TYR A 13 -2.24 -12.50 -22.77
N THR A 14 -2.91 -11.77 -23.68
CA THR A 14 -2.52 -11.73 -25.09
C THR A 14 -1.10 -11.20 -25.31
N LYS A 15 -0.63 -10.24 -24.48
CA LYS A 15 0.69 -9.63 -24.64
C LYS A 15 1.82 -10.37 -23.92
N SER A 16 1.56 -10.98 -22.76
CA SER A 16 2.59 -11.56 -21.90
C SER A 16 2.47 -13.07 -21.71
N GLY A 17 1.34 -13.68 -22.10
CA GLY A 17 1.00 -15.06 -21.77
C GLY A 17 0.60 -15.27 -20.30
N LEU A 18 0.57 -14.21 -19.48
CA LEU A 18 0.19 -14.31 -18.07
C LEU A 18 -1.33 -14.34 -17.94
N GLN A 19 -1.87 -15.53 -17.69
CA GLN A 19 -3.25 -15.69 -17.27
C GLN A 19 -3.32 -15.41 -15.77
N LEU A 20 -4.11 -14.41 -15.37
CA LEU A 20 -4.25 -14.02 -13.97
C LEU A 20 -5.72 -14.01 -13.55
N GLU A 21 -5.96 -14.50 -12.35
CA GLU A 21 -7.23 -14.37 -11.64
C GLU A 21 -7.04 -13.44 -10.46
N CYS A 22 -7.86 -12.39 -10.38
CA CYS A 22 -7.74 -11.40 -9.30
C CYS A 22 -8.78 -11.66 -8.21
N ALA A 23 -8.34 -11.69 -6.96
CA ALA A 23 -9.24 -11.90 -5.83
C ALA A 23 -10.15 -10.70 -5.57
N LYS A 24 -9.63 -9.48 -5.78
CA LYS A 24 -10.33 -8.23 -5.53
C LYS A 24 -9.91 -7.12 -6.49
N TYR A 25 -10.80 -6.14 -6.68
CA TYR A 25 -10.47 -4.92 -7.41
C TYR A 25 -10.99 -3.67 -6.72
N ARG A 26 -10.42 -2.52 -7.07
CA ARG A 26 -10.84 -1.20 -6.65
C ARG A 26 -10.95 -0.26 -7.83
N ILE A 27 -12.03 0.49 -7.87
CA ILE A 27 -12.20 1.64 -8.77
C ILE A 27 -12.12 2.88 -7.91
N SER A 28 -11.22 3.80 -8.24
CA SER A 28 -11.07 5.04 -7.50
C SER A 28 -11.12 6.25 -8.42
N ASN A 29 -11.57 7.39 -7.87
CA ASN A 29 -11.42 8.71 -8.46
C ASN A 29 -11.04 9.70 -7.34
N LYS A 30 -9.95 10.44 -7.52
CA LYS A 30 -9.38 11.46 -6.60
C LYS A 30 -8.88 10.97 -5.23
N ASN A 31 -9.42 9.88 -4.67
CA ASN A 31 -9.24 9.54 -3.27
C ASN A 31 -8.19 8.45 -2.98
N ASN A 32 -7.56 7.83 -3.99
CA ASN A 32 -6.43 6.91 -3.80
C ASN A 32 -5.12 7.63 -3.43
N SER A 33 -5.14 8.95 -3.25
CA SER A 33 -3.91 9.72 -3.06
C SER A 33 -3.32 9.65 -1.66
N VAL A 34 -4.09 9.25 -0.65
CA VAL A 34 -3.61 9.25 0.73
C VAL A 34 -3.00 7.91 1.11
N ASP A 35 -3.61 6.82 0.67
CA ASP A 35 -3.16 5.45 0.90
C ASP A 35 -2.02 5.05 -0.04
N ALA A 36 -2.08 5.44 -1.32
CA ALA A 36 -1.01 5.10 -2.25
C ALA A 36 0.19 6.06 -2.22
N ALA A 37 0.15 7.19 -1.49
CA ALA A 37 1.27 8.15 -1.48
C ALA A 37 2.49 7.69 -0.68
N GLY A 38 2.28 6.92 0.39
CA GLY A 38 3.38 6.35 1.16
C GLY A 38 3.97 5.13 0.46
N PHE A 39 5.26 4.87 0.66
CA PHE A 39 5.82 3.57 0.28
C PHE A 39 5.07 2.44 0.99
N HIS A 40 4.72 1.40 0.26
CA HIS A 40 4.02 0.23 0.78
C HIS A 40 4.25 -1.00 -0.10
N ARG A 41 3.76 -2.14 0.38
CA ARG A 41 3.58 -3.39 -0.36
C ARG A 41 2.10 -3.74 -0.29
N ASP A 42 1.49 -4.12 -1.41
CA ASP A 42 0.09 -4.57 -1.42
C ASP A 42 -0.05 -5.92 -0.72
N LEU A 43 0.94 -6.80 -0.93
CA LEU A 43 1.05 -8.10 -0.28
C LEU A 43 2.25 -8.12 0.67
N GLN A 44 2.00 -8.50 1.91
CA GLN A 44 3.02 -8.66 2.94
C GLN A 44 3.28 -10.16 3.15
N THR A 45 4.55 -10.56 3.30
CA THR A 45 4.88 -11.93 3.69
C THR A 45 4.77 -12.12 5.20
N MET A 46 4.35 -13.30 5.60
CA MET A 46 4.34 -13.76 6.99
C MET A 46 5.60 -14.57 7.34
N ASN A 47 6.30 -15.10 6.34
CA ASN A 47 7.47 -15.94 6.51
C ASN A 47 8.74 -15.23 6.00
N ASN A 48 9.80 -15.28 6.80
CA ASN A 48 11.12 -14.72 6.47
C ASN A 48 11.92 -15.63 5.54
N ASP A 49 11.54 -16.91 5.47
CA ASP A 49 12.26 -17.96 4.76
C ASP A 49 11.70 -18.18 3.34
N ILE A 50 10.85 -17.27 2.85
CA ILE A 50 10.38 -17.33 1.46
C ILE A 50 11.54 -16.93 0.55
N VAL A 51 12.17 -17.95 -0.05
CA VAL A 51 13.33 -17.81 -0.94
C VAL A 51 12.93 -17.25 -2.31
N ASP A 52 11.71 -17.57 -2.78
CA ASP A 52 11.26 -17.21 -4.12
C ASP A 52 10.15 -16.16 -4.14
N PRO A 53 10.18 -15.21 -5.10
CA PRO A 53 9.11 -14.23 -5.25
C PRO A 53 7.81 -14.93 -5.63
N VAL A 54 6.77 -14.63 -4.85
CA VAL A 54 5.47 -15.25 -5.04
C VAL A 54 4.80 -14.61 -6.26
N PRO A 55 4.20 -15.40 -7.17
CA PRO A 55 3.60 -14.89 -8.39
C PRO A 55 2.21 -14.29 -8.11
N VAL A 56 2.16 -13.34 -7.16
CA VAL A 56 1.00 -12.53 -6.86
C VAL A 56 1.29 -11.11 -7.34
N TYR A 57 0.39 -10.57 -8.14
CA TYR A 57 0.58 -9.31 -8.85
C TYR A 57 -0.50 -8.29 -8.49
N THR A 58 -0.12 -7.03 -8.61
CA THR A 58 -1.06 -5.91 -8.68
C THR A 58 -1.09 -5.40 -10.12
N VAL A 59 -2.28 -5.17 -10.65
CA VAL A 59 -2.51 -4.64 -11.99
C VAL A 59 -3.25 -3.30 -11.89
N LEU A 60 -2.66 -2.26 -12.47
CA LEU A 60 -3.18 -0.89 -12.44
C LEU A 60 -3.47 -0.41 -13.86
N SER A 61 -4.63 0.23 -14.05
CA SER A 61 -4.99 0.90 -15.30
C SER A 61 -5.59 2.28 -15.04
N TYR A 62 -4.89 3.32 -15.51
CA TYR A 62 -5.32 4.71 -15.41
C TYR A 62 -6.19 5.07 -16.62
N LEU A 63 -7.32 5.73 -16.38
CA LEU A 63 -8.34 5.94 -17.43
C LEU A 63 -8.30 7.32 -18.08
N ASP A 64 -7.74 8.33 -17.42
CA ASP A 64 -8.03 9.72 -17.77
C ASP A 64 -6.93 10.73 -17.46
N SER A 65 -5.87 10.33 -16.77
CA SER A 65 -4.75 11.23 -16.49
C SER A 65 -3.43 10.51 -16.38
N ASP A 66 -2.39 11.14 -16.93
CA ASP A 66 -1.01 10.76 -16.67
C ASP A 66 -0.76 10.69 -15.17
N SER A 67 -0.18 9.57 -14.74
CA SER A 67 0.19 9.33 -13.35
C SER A 67 1.64 8.92 -13.25
N THR A 68 2.26 9.20 -12.12
CA THR A 68 3.63 8.78 -11.83
C THR A 68 3.60 7.79 -10.68
N MET A 69 4.29 6.67 -10.87
CA MET A 69 4.54 5.68 -9.82
C MET A 69 6.04 5.64 -9.57
N GLU A 70 6.42 5.56 -8.31
CA GLU A 70 7.79 5.27 -7.90
C GLU A 70 7.86 3.82 -7.42
N LEU A 71 8.80 3.07 -7.99
CA LEU A 71 9.00 1.65 -7.73
C LEU A 71 10.41 1.43 -7.19
N ILE A 72 10.59 0.42 -6.35
CA ILE A 72 11.90 -0.06 -5.91
C ILE A 72 12.18 -1.40 -6.60
N PRO A 73 12.93 -1.43 -7.72
CA PRO A 73 13.21 -2.65 -8.46
C PRO A 73 13.85 -3.74 -7.56
N GLY A 74 13.47 -5.00 -7.78
CA GLY A 74 13.99 -6.14 -7.02
C GLY A 74 13.50 -6.25 -5.57
N SER A 75 12.81 -5.25 -5.01
CA SER A 75 12.36 -5.29 -3.60
C SER A 75 11.37 -6.43 -3.27
N HIS A 76 10.70 -6.98 -4.28
CA HIS A 76 9.79 -8.12 -4.16
C HIS A 76 10.49 -9.46 -3.84
N THR A 77 11.81 -9.56 -4.05
CA THR A 77 12.61 -10.74 -3.68
C THR A 77 13.22 -10.64 -2.28
N LYS A 78 13.13 -9.46 -1.65
CA LYS A 78 13.65 -9.18 -0.31
C LYS A 78 12.56 -8.59 0.54
N TYR A 79 11.82 -9.44 1.24
CA TYR A 79 10.72 -9.00 2.08
C TYR A 79 11.16 -8.26 3.35
N ARG A 80 12.37 -8.57 3.83
CA ARG A 80 13.07 -7.85 4.89
C ARG A 80 14.46 -7.49 4.42
N MET A 81 14.76 -6.21 4.44
CA MET A 81 16.08 -5.67 4.14
C MET A 81 16.74 -5.24 5.45
N SER A 82 18.06 -5.44 5.56
CA SER A 82 18.86 -4.67 6.51
C SER A 82 18.80 -3.18 6.16
N ILE A 83 19.16 -2.31 7.11
CA ILE A 83 19.17 -0.84 6.88
C ILE A 83 20.08 -0.48 5.70
N LEU A 84 21.25 -1.12 5.57
CA LEU A 84 22.19 -0.87 4.48
C LEU A 84 21.61 -1.28 3.12
N GLU A 85 20.98 -2.45 3.06
CA GLU A 85 20.29 -2.91 1.84
C GLU A 85 19.12 -1.99 1.48
N ALA A 86 18.35 -1.52 2.47
CA ALA A 86 17.26 -0.59 2.27
C ALA A 86 17.75 0.77 1.73
N ILE A 87 18.87 1.29 2.23
CA ILE A 87 19.51 2.50 1.68
C ILE A 87 19.91 2.28 0.22
N HIS A 88 20.58 1.16 -0.05
CA HIS A 88 21.04 0.85 -1.40
C HIS A 88 19.87 0.70 -2.39
N SER A 89 18.81 -0.02 -2.00
CA SER A 89 17.63 -0.21 -2.86
C SER A 89 16.84 1.08 -3.05
N LEU A 90 16.76 1.97 -2.05
CA LEU A 90 16.10 3.28 -2.20
C LEU A 90 16.80 4.16 -3.24
N ASN A 91 18.14 4.14 -3.25
CA ASN A 91 18.94 4.88 -4.24
C ASN A 91 18.74 4.35 -5.68
N ASN A 92 18.25 3.12 -5.83
CA ASN A 92 17.92 2.50 -7.11
C ASN A 92 16.42 2.64 -7.46
N SER A 93 15.67 3.47 -6.74
CA SER A 93 14.27 3.77 -7.05
C SER A 93 14.13 4.32 -8.47
N ILE A 94 13.05 3.92 -9.15
CA ILE A 94 12.71 4.42 -10.49
C ILE A 94 11.33 5.06 -10.47
N GLN A 95 11.15 6.13 -11.24
CA GLN A 95 9.84 6.71 -11.49
C GLN A 95 9.39 6.36 -12.90
N ILE A 96 8.19 5.80 -13.00
CA ILE A 96 7.54 5.48 -14.26
C ILE A 96 6.32 6.38 -14.46
N GLN A 97 6.16 6.87 -15.68
CA GLN A 97 4.95 7.58 -16.09
C GLN A 97 4.00 6.59 -16.75
N VAL A 98 2.76 6.59 -16.30
CA VAL A 98 1.68 5.74 -16.79
C VAL A 98 0.63 6.64 -17.44
N LYS A 99 0.39 6.45 -18.73
CA LYS A 99 -0.58 7.22 -19.52
C LYS A 99 -1.92 6.49 -19.58
N PRO A 100 -3.01 7.19 -19.92
CA PRO A 100 -4.29 6.53 -20.19
C PRO A 100 -4.16 5.43 -21.24
N GLY A 101 -4.67 4.24 -20.91
CA GLY A 101 -4.57 3.04 -21.76
C GLY A 101 -3.35 2.15 -21.50
N ASP A 102 -2.35 2.64 -20.75
CA ASP A 102 -1.28 1.78 -20.27
C ASP A 102 -1.80 0.83 -19.17
N ILE A 103 -1.23 -0.37 -19.13
CA ILE A 103 -1.44 -1.35 -18.06
C ILE A 103 -0.11 -1.52 -17.34
N LEU A 104 -0.11 -1.19 -16.05
CA LEU A 104 1.04 -1.41 -15.19
C LEU A 104 0.81 -2.68 -14.36
N ILE A 105 1.74 -3.63 -14.46
CA ILE A 105 1.78 -4.84 -13.66
C ILE A 105 3.09 -4.91 -12.88
N PHE A 106 3.01 -5.29 -11.61
CA PHE A 106 4.18 -5.53 -10.76
C PHE A 106 3.83 -6.57 -9.69
N HIS A 107 4.85 -7.21 -9.12
CA HIS A 107 4.67 -8.11 -7.97
C HIS A 107 4.00 -7.34 -6.83
N ALA A 108 2.94 -7.89 -6.24
CA ALA A 108 2.19 -7.23 -5.17
C ALA A 108 3.05 -6.98 -3.92
N SER A 109 4.15 -7.73 -3.75
CA SER A 109 5.14 -7.51 -2.70
C SER A 109 6.18 -6.44 -3.04
N MET A 110 6.21 -5.86 -4.23
CA MET A 110 7.16 -4.80 -4.57
C MET A 110 6.90 -3.54 -3.75
N ILE A 111 7.94 -2.93 -3.20
CA ILE A 111 7.85 -1.63 -2.54
C ILE A 111 7.60 -0.57 -3.61
N HIS A 112 6.53 0.18 -3.44
CA HIS A 112 6.12 1.21 -4.39
C HIS A 112 5.32 2.32 -3.72
N ARG A 113 5.15 3.43 -4.45
CA ARG A 113 4.20 4.50 -4.12
C ARG A 113 3.71 5.22 -5.37
N GLY A 114 2.51 5.81 -5.27
CA GLY A 114 2.02 6.81 -6.20
C GLY A 114 2.63 8.18 -5.90
N VAL A 115 2.94 8.92 -6.96
CA VAL A 115 3.49 10.26 -6.88
C VAL A 115 2.39 11.27 -7.26
N PHE A 116 2.05 12.16 -6.33
CA PHE A 116 0.86 13.02 -6.41
C PHE A 116 1.20 14.53 -6.49
N TYR A 117 2.19 14.91 -7.31
CA TYR A 117 2.62 16.32 -7.40
C TYR A 117 1.61 17.27 -8.07
N ARG A 118 0.70 16.75 -8.90
CA ARG A 118 -0.26 17.56 -9.67
C ARG A 118 -1.67 17.38 -9.12
N ARG A 119 -2.37 18.51 -8.89
CA ARG A 119 -3.81 18.51 -8.66
C ARG A 119 -4.51 18.29 -9.99
N LEU A 120 -5.21 17.16 -10.12
CA LEU A 120 -5.94 16.79 -11.33
C LEU A 120 -7.44 16.87 -11.08
N ALA A 121 -8.20 17.28 -12.10
CA ALA A 121 -9.65 17.39 -12.02
C ALA A 121 -10.35 16.02 -11.89
N ASN A 122 -9.74 14.97 -12.44
CA ASN A 122 -10.10 13.56 -12.25
C ASN A 122 -8.81 12.72 -12.24
N ARG A 123 -8.86 11.59 -11.54
CA ARG A 123 -7.81 10.57 -11.56
C ARG A 123 -8.49 9.23 -11.34
N ARG A 124 -9.14 8.73 -12.39
CA ARG A 124 -9.84 7.45 -12.41
C ARG A 124 -8.83 6.32 -12.62
N LEU A 125 -8.84 5.38 -11.70
CA LEU A 125 -7.91 4.26 -11.67
C LEU A 125 -8.66 2.98 -11.32
N ILE A 126 -8.41 1.94 -12.10
CA ILE A 126 -8.81 0.57 -11.79
C ILE A 126 -7.58 -0.18 -11.29
N GLN A 127 -7.75 -0.86 -10.17
CA GLN A 127 -6.70 -1.61 -9.50
C GLN A 127 -7.21 -3.02 -9.27
N CYS A 128 -6.52 -4.02 -9.80
CA CYS A 128 -6.79 -5.41 -9.48
C CYS A 128 -5.67 -5.88 -8.57
N PHE A 129 -6.03 -6.46 -7.44
CA PHE A 129 -5.09 -6.91 -6.42
C PHE A 129 -5.15 -8.41 -6.27
N ASP A 130 -4.10 -8.96 -5.67
CA ASP A 130 -3.99 -10.38 -5.37
C ASP A 130 -4.22 -11.21 -6.65
N CYS A 131 -3.68 -10.76 -7.77
CA CYS A 131 -3.83 -11.40 -9.06
C CYS A 131 -2.81 -12.54 -9.18
N THR A 132 -3.28 -13.78 -9.29
CA THR A 132 -2.43 -14.97 -9.26
C THR A 132 -2.62 -15.80 -10.54
N PRO A 133 -1.59 -16.54 -10.99
CA PRO A 133 -1.72 -17.43 -12.13
C PRO A 133 -2.45 -18.74 -11.81
N ASN A 134 -2.57 -19.08 -10.52
CA ASN A 134 -3.31 -20.22 -10.05
C ASN A 134 -4.04 -19.89 -8.73
N SER A 135 -5.07 -20.67 -8.42
CA SER A 135 -5.89 -20.51 -7.20
C SER A 135 -5.21 -21.03 -5.92
N GLU A 136 -4.06 -21.70 -6.02
CA GLU A 136 -3.35 -22.19 -4.83
C GLU A 136 -2.80 -21.03 -4.00
N PHE A 137 -2.22 -20.03 -4.68
CA PHE A 137 -1.69 -18.85 -4.00
C PHE A 137 -2.76 -18.03 -3.29
N SER A 138 -3.98 -17.93 -3.84
CA SER A 138 -5.04 -17.15 -3.20
C SER A 138 -5.47 -17.76 -1.86
N GLN A 139 -5.38 -19.09 -1.69
CA GLN A 139 -5.70 -19.76 -0.42
C GLN A 139 -4.66 -19.49 0.68
N LYS A 140 -3.44 -19.08 0.30
CA LYS A 140 -2.34 -18.73 1.20
C LYS A 140 -2.40 -17.25 1.64
N ILE A 141 -3.33 -16.46 1.09
CA ILE A 141 -3.49 -15.04 1.42
C ILE A 141 -4.62 -14.88 2.44
N LEU A 142 -4.29 -14.27 3.58
CA LEU A 142 -5.27 -13.80 4.55
C LEU A 142 -5.58 -12.33 4.27
N HIS A 143 -6.86 -12.05 4.06
CA HIS A 143 -7.31 -10.70 3.73
C HIS A 143 -7.73 -9.95 4.99
N LEU A 144 -7.24 -8.72 5.11
CA LEU A 144 -7.50 -7.82 6.21
C LEU A 144 -8.46 -6.71 5.74
N PRO A 145 -9.78 -6.86 5.98
CA PRO A 145 -10.73 -5.82 5.60
C PRO A 145 -10.52 -4.56 6.43
N CYS A 146 -10.73 -3.40 5.81
CA CYS A 146 -10.81 -2.14 6.54
C CYS A 146 -12.01 -2.16 7.49
N MET A 147 -11.78 -1.81 8.75
CA MET A 147 -12.84 -1.62 9.76
C MET A 147 -13.64 -0.34 9.47
N ASP A 148 -14.91 -0.30 9.89
CA ASP A 148 -15.77 0.91 9.84
C ASP A 148 -15.16 2.16 10.54
N ARG A 149 -14.06 1.96 11.29
CA ARG A 149 -13.28 2.99 11.98
C ARG A 149 -11.93 3.33 11.32
N CYS A 150 -11.69 3.00 10.04
CA CYS A 150 -10.55 3.51 9.28
C CYS A 150 -10.64 5.05 9.22
N SER A 151 -10.08 5.69 10.22
CA SER A 151 -10.70 6.90 10.77
C SER A 151 -10.61 8.09 9.82
N GLN A 152 -11.76 8.69 9.54
CA GLN A 152 -11.84 9.99 8.88
C GLN A 152 -10.98 11.03 9.61
N THR A 153 -10.82 10.89 10.93
CA THR A 153 -9.95 11.71 11.78
C THR A 153 -8.48 11.58 11.38
N MET A 154 -7.92 10.37 11.28
CA MET A 154 -6.53 10.18 10.84
C MET A 154 -6.34 10.67 9.42
N ARG A 155 -7.30 10.44 8.52
CA ARG A 155 -7.24 10.98 7.16
C ARG A 155 -7.16 12.51 7.14
N LYS A 156 -7.93 13.19 7.99
CA LYS A 156 -7.86 14.66 8.16
C LYS A 156 -6.50 15.09 8.70
N VAL A 157 -6.00 14.44 9.74
CA VAL A 157 -4.67 14.72 10.32
C VAL A 157 -3.57 14.55 9.27
N PHE A 158 -3.54 13.42 8.56
CA PHE A 158 -2.57 13.19 7.49
C PHE A 158 -2.70 14.18 6.35
N SER A 159 -3.91 14.62 6.00
CA SER A 159 -4.10 15.65 4.98
C SER A 159 -3.49 17.00 5.39
N HIS A 160 -3.51 17.34 6.68
CA HIS A 160 -2.89 18.56 7.19
C HIS A 160 -1.36 18.42 7.28
N ILE A 161 -0.87 17.26 7.73
CA ILE A 161 0.56 16.92 7.73
C ILE A 161 1.14 16.97 6.29
N ALA A 162 0.42 16.41 5.32
CA ALA A 162 0.81 16.39 3.91
C ALA A 162 0.91 17.80 3.29
N ALA A 163 0.29 18.82 3.90
CA ALA A 163 0.45 20.21 3.46
C ALA A 163 1.86 20.77 3.76
N VAL A 164 2.60 20.16 4.70
CA VAL A 164 3.95 20.58 5.10
C VAL A 164 5.00 19.74 4.36
N ARG A 165 5.51 20.25 3.24
CA ARG A 165 6.41 19.52 2.32
C ARG A 165 7.65 18.88 2.97
N PRO A 166 8.41 19.56 3.86
CA PRO A 166 9.57 18.93 4.49
C PRO A 166 9.16 17.75 5.39
N LEU A 167 8.08 17.92 6.15
CA LEU A 167 7.58 16.89 7.05
C LEU A 167 7.13 15.65 6.28
N ILE A 168 6.35 15.79 5.21
CA ILE A 168 5.90 14.62 4.43
C ILE A 168 7.08 13.87 3.80
N LYS A 169 8.13 14.55 3.33
CA LYS A 169 9.34 13.91 2.82
C LYS A 169 10.06 13.09 3.90
N THR A 170 10.18 13.62 5.10
CA THR A 170 10.77 12.90 6.24
C THR A 170 9.91 11.70 6.63
N LEU A 171 8.58 11.85 6.67
CA LEU A 171 7.66 10.75 6.99
C LEU A 171 7.69 9.66 5.92
N ASP A 172 7.76 10.02 4.64
CA ASP A 172 7.91 9.07 3.54
C ASP A 172 9.22 8.28 3.65
N PHE A 173 10.32 8.96 4.00
CA PHE A 173 11.61 8.32 4.23
C PHE A 173 11.56 7.34 5.41
N ILE A 174 11.00 7.75 6.55
CA ILE A 174 10.83 6.86 7.71
C ILE A 174 9.92 5.68 7.37
N ASN A 175 8.80 5.94 6.69
CA ASN A 175 7.85 4.92 6.28
C ASN A 175 8.48 3.93 5.30
N TYR A 176 9.35 4.39 4.40
CA TYR A 176 10.12 3.50 3.54
C TYR A 176 10.94 2.49 4.35
N PHE A 177 11.71 2.93 5.35
CA PHE A 177 12.49 2.01 6.19
C PHE A 177 11.58 1.05 6.96
N ASN A 178 10.44 1.54 7.46
CA ASN A 178 9.45 0.69 8.10
C ASN A 178 9.01 -0.44 7.16
N VAL A 179 8.63 -0.11 5.92
CA VAL A 179 8.17 -1.08 4.91
C VAL A 179 9.30 -2.02 4.45
N ALA A 180 10.49 -1.48 4.19
CA ALA A 180 11.65 -2.24 3.71
C ALA A 180 12.15 -3.25 4.75
N THR A 181 12.03 -2.93 6.03
CA THR A 181 12.43 -3.82 7.13
C THR A 181 11.31 -4.77 7.59
N GLY A 182 10.13 -4.75 6.94
CA GLY A 182 9.01 -5.66 7.25
C GLY A 182 8.02 -5.11 8.28
N TYR A 183 7.66 -3.82 8.15
CA TYR A 183 6.67 -3.08 8.96
C TYR A 183 6.98 -3.03 10.46
N GLY A 184 8.27 -3.02 10.81
CA GLY A 184 8.69 -3.03 12.22
C GLY A 184 8.23 -4.28 12.98
N SER A 185 7.76 -5.32 12.27
CA SER A 185 7.29 -6.54 12.92
C SER A 185 8.50 -7.27 13.51
N ALA A 186 8.68 -7.06 14.82
CA ALA A 186 9.26 -8.08 15.67
C ALA A 186 8.63 -9.41 15.27
N SER A 187 9.47 -10.41 15.04
CA SER A 187 9.18 -11.80 14.63
C SER A 187 8.04 -12.52 15.37
N ASN A 188 7.38 -11.88 16.34
CA ASN A 188 6.40 -12.44 17.25
C ASN A 188 4.93 -12.06 16.99
N PHE A 189 4.63 -11.23 15.99
CA PHE A 189 3.23 -10.90 15.71
C PHE A 189 2.49 -12.06 15.01
N MET A 190 3.08 -12.62 13.96
CA MET A 190 2.44 -13.66 13.17
C MET A 190 2.45 -15.04 13.84
N SER A 191 3.47 -15.33 14.67
CA SER A 191 3.49 -16.54 15.50
C SER A 191 2.30 -16.62 16.46
N ARG A 192 1.61 -15.50 16.73
CA ARG A 192 0.42 -15.44 17.58
C ARG A 192 -0.89 -15.65 16.82
N LEU A 193 -0.91 -15.48 15.50
CA LEU A 193 -2.14 -15.63 14.71
C LEU A 193 -2.47 -17.10 14.39
N ASN A 194 -1.52 -18.03 14.50
CA ASN A 194 -1.69 -19.49 14.38
C ASN A 194 -2.66 -19.95 13.28
N TYR A 195 -2.55 -19.38 12.07
CA TYR A 195 -3.31 -19.85 10.91
C TYR A 195 -2.47 -20.83 10.09
N GLU A 196 -2.87 -22.09 10.07
CA GLU A 196 -2.23 -23.11 9.25
C GLU A 196 -2.43 -22.82 7.75
N GLY A 197 -1.34 -22.88 6.97
CA GLY A 197 -1.36 -22.70 5.52
C GLY A 197 -1.52 -21.26 5.02
N ILE A 198 -1.48 -20.26 5.89
CA ILE A 198 -1.43 -18.84 5.48
C ILE A 198 0.03 -18.38 5.46
N GLU A 199 0.43 -17.77 4.35
CA GLU A 199 1.79 -17.26 4.15
C GLU A 199 1.82 -15.75 3.89
N PHE A 200 0.67 -15.14 3.53
CA PHE A 200 0.60 -13.74 3.12
C PHE A 200 -0.54 -12.99 3.78
N LEU A 201 -0.33 -11.68 3.94
CA LEU A 201 -1.35 -10.73 4.34
C LEU A 201 -1.61 -9.74 3.22
N SER A 202 -2.88 -9.61 2.82
CA SER A 202 -3.32 -8.60 1.87
C SER A 202 -4.26 -7.63 2.57
N THR A 203 -3.84 -6.37 2.69
CA THR A 203 -4.62 -5.33 3.37
C THR A 203 -5.48 -4.55 2.39
N GLU A 204 -6.63 -4.05 2.84
CA GLU A 204 -7.49 -3.17 2.04
C GLU A 204 -7.37 -1.70 2.44
N SER A 205 -6.25 -1.37 3.11
CA SER A 205 -5.92 -0.02 3.54
C SER A 205 -7.07 0.62 4.33
N ASN A 206 -7.33 1.91 4.12
CA ASN A 206 -8.34 2.67 4.85
C ASN A 206 -9.71 2.73 4.13
N THR A 207 -10.02 1.78 3.24
CA THR A 207 -11.28 1.81 2.46
C THR A 207 -12.15 0.59 2.78
N PRO A 208 -13.40 0.77 3.25
CA PRO A 208 -14.27 -0.35 3.60
C PRO A 208 -14.65 -1.17 2.35
N ARG A 209 -14.86 -2.48 2.55
CA ARG A 209 -15.46 -3.35 1.54
C ARG A 209 -16.91 -2.97 1.28
N LEU A 210 -17.37 -3.24 0.07
CA LEU A 210 -18.79 -3.41 -0.14
C LEU A 210 -19.20 -4.86 -0.12
N LYS A 211 -20.35 -5.09 0.52
CA LYS A 211 -21.28 -6.12 0.07
C LYS A 211 -22.12 -5.48 -1.05
N PRO A 212 -22.06 -5.98 -2.30
CA PRO A 212 -22.79 -5.36 -3.39
C PRO A 212 -24.30 -5.31 -3.06
N LYS A 213 -24.87 -4.10 -3.09
CA LYS A 213 -26.32 -3.90 -3.19
C LYS A 213 -26.57 -3.55 -4.65
N PHE A 214 -27.24 -4.44 -5.38
CA PHE A 214 -27.33 -4.41 -6.84
C PHE A 214 -28.16 -3.25 -7.41
N ASP A 215 -28.81 -2.44 -6.56
CA ASP A 215 -29.84 -1.46 -6.98
C ASP A 215 -29.45 0.02 -6.81
N GLU A 216 -28.22 0.33 -6.38
CA GLU A 216 -27.77 1.72 -6.20
C GLU A 216 -26.65 2.10 -7.18
N PRO A 217 -26.76 3.24 -7.90
CA PRO A 217 -25.71 3.71 -8.79
C PRO A 217 -24.40 3.92 -8.03
N ASP A 218 -23.34 3.29 -8.55
CA ASP A 218 -22.13 2.98 -7.80
C ASP A 218 -21.29 4.25 -7.51
N ILE A 219 -21.27 4.69 -6.25
CA ILE A 219 -20.52 5.88 -5.81
C ILE A 219 -19.02 5.55 -5.71
N LEU A 220 -18.17 6.32 -6.40
CA LEU A 220 -16.70 6.28 -6.47
C LEU A 220 -15.94 5.75 -5.22
N ASN A 221 -14.88 4.93 -5.42
CA ASN A 221 -13.90 4.43 -4.43
C ASN A 221 -14.33 3.20 -3.60
N LYS A 222 -14.60 2.07 -4.27
CA LYS A 222 -15.07 0.84 -3.61
C LYS A 222 -14.17 -0.36 -3.93
N TYR A 223 -13.87 -1.18 -2.92
CA TYR A 223 -13.30 -2.51 -3.10
C TYR A 223 -14.41 -3.52 -3.37
N ILE A 224 -14.25 -4.31 -4.42
CA ILE A 224 -15.17 -5.38 -4.82
C ILE A 224 -14.39 -6.69 -4.80
N ILE A 225 -14.92 -7.66 -4.06
CA ILE A 225 -14.38 -9.01 -3.97
C ILE A 225 -14.96 -9.84 -5.11
N LEU A 226 -14.09 -10.45 -5.91
CA LEU A 226 -14.47 -11.32 -7.04
C LEU A 226 -14.54 -12.79 -6.63
N GLN A 227 -13.69 -13.22 -5.69
CA GLN A 227 -13.64 -14.60 -5.24
C GLN A 227 -14.61 -14.84 -4.07
N THR A 228 -15.39 -15.91 -4.14
CA THR A 228 -16.35 -16.29 -3.08
C THR A 228 -15.69 -16.91 -1.85
N ASN A 229 -14.46 -17.41 -1.99
CA ASN A 229 -13.73 -18.16 -0.95
C ASN A 229 -12.54 -17.38 -0.36
N ILE A 230 -12.69 -16.07 -0.18
CA ILE A 230 -11.65 -15.27 0.48
C ILE A 230 -11.62 -15.59 1.97
N ARG A 231 -10.41 -15.89 2.49
CA ARG A 231 -10.17 -16.05 3.92
C ARG A 231 -10.02 -14.67 4.56
N ASP A 232 -11.04 -14.27 5.32
CA ASP A 232 -11.02 -13.03 6.07
C ASP A 232 -10.62 -13.24 7.52
N GLN A 233 -9.84 -12.29 8.05
CA GLN A 233 -9.64 -12.20 9.49
C GLN A 233 -10.76 -11.40 10.15
N LYS A 234 -11.17 -11.80 11.36
CA LYS A 234 -12.05 -10.98 12.20
C LYS A 234 -11.38 -9.66 12.52
N ALA A 235 -12.10 -8.59 12.24
CA ALA A 235 -11.58 -7.23 12.28
C ALA A 235 -11.05 -6.80 13.68
N SER A 236 -11.53 -7.43 14.76
CA SER A 236 -11.04 -7.24 16.14
C SER A 236 -9.57 -7.62 16.34
N ASP A 237 -9.09 -8.63 15.61
CA ASP A 237 -7.73 -9.16 15.76
C ASP A 237 -6.73 -8.31 14.96
N VAL A 238 -7.25 -7.47 14.05
CA VAL A 238 -6.52 -6.65 13.09
C VAL A 238 -6.16 -5.27 13.66
N SER A 239 -6.94 -4.73 14.62
CA SER A 239 -6.65 -3.41 15.20
C SER A 239 -5.28 -3.36 15.86
N TYR A 240 -4.87 -4.46 16.50
CA TYR A 240 -3.55 -4.60 17.12
C TYR A 240 -2.40 -4.46 16.10
N ILE A 241 -2.59 -4.97 14.87
CA ILE A 241 -1.60 -4.97 13.78
C ILE A 241 -1.25 -3.54 13.38
N TYR A 242 -2.29 -2.74 13.15
CA TYR A 242 -2.14 -1.34 12.78
C TYR A 242 -1.67 -0.48 13.95
N HIS A 243 -2.12 -0.76 15.18
CA HIS A 243 -1.68 0.02 16.34
C HIS A 243 -0.19 -0.17 16.63
N HIS A 244 0.36 -1.38 16.53
CA HIS A 244 1.76 -1.60 16.90
C HIS A 244 2.76 -1.04 15.88
N SER A 245 2.49 -1.26 14.59
CA SER A 245 3.30 -0.70 13.49
C SER A 245 3.22 0.84 13.46
N MET A 246 2.07 1.42 13.82
CA MET A 246 1.91 2.86 13.95
C MET A 246 2.54 3.44 15.22
N ILE A 247 2.63 2.70 16.34
CA ILE A 247 3.24 3.20 17.59
C ILE A 247 4.71 3.59 17.38
N ILE A 248 5.49 2.76 16.68
CA ILE A 248 6.89 3.08 16.39
C ILE A 248 6.97 4.36 15.54
N PHE A 249 6.12 4.46 14.52
CA PHE A 249 6.00 5.65 13.69
C PHE A 249 5.60 6.90 14.50
N TYR A 250 4.64 6.78 15.43
CA TYR A 250 4.23 7.88 16.31
C TYR A 250 5.33 8.29 17.27
N VAL A 251 6.09 7.34 17.83
CA VAL A 251 7.24 7.64 18.69
C VAL A 251 8.29 8.44 17.91
N PHE A 252 8.58 8.05 16.66
CA PHE A 252 9.49 8.82 15.80
C PHE A 252 8.95 10.21 15.47
N ILE A 253 7.65 10.35 15.17
CA ILE A 253 7.03 11.66 14.94
C ILE A 253 7.16 12.55 16.18
N VAL A 254 6.86 12.03 17.37
CA VAL A 254 6.93 12.78 18.62
C VAL A 254 8.36 13.21 18.90
N GLN A 255 9.34 12.31 18.73
CA GLN A 255 10.76 12.64 18.88
C GLN A 255 11.21 13.70 17.87
N TYR A 256 10.77 13.61 16.63
CA TYR A 256 11.07 14.60 15.60
C TYR A 256 10.48 15.98 15.92
N ILE A 257 9.21 16.04 16.33
CA ILE A 257 8.56 17.29 16.76
C ILE A 257 9.32 17.88 17.95
N ALA A 258 9.66 17.07 18.95
CA ALA A 258 10.44 17.52 20.10
C ALA A 258 11.80 18.10 19.70
N LEU A 259 12.50 17.45 18.76
CA LEU A 259 13.77 17.95 18.23
C LEU A 259 13.61 19.30 17.52
N VAL A 260 12.61 19.44 16.64
CA VAL A 260 12.32 20.69 15.94
C VAL A 260 12.03 21.82 16.93
N LEU A 261 11.18 21.56 17.94
CA LEU A 261 10.85 22.54 18.98
C LEU A 261 12.09 22.94 19.80
N ALA A 262 12.95 21.98 20.15
CA ALA A 262 14.20 22.24 20.86
C ALA A 262 15.15 23.10 20.02
N THR A 263 15.31 22.82 18.73
CA THR A 263 16.11 23.63 17.81
C THR A 263 15.56 25.05 17.70
N LEU A 264 14.24 25.22 17.52
CA LEU A 264 13.62 26.55 17.44
C LEU A 264 13.81 27.35 18.74
N TYR A 265 13.68 26.69 19.89
CA TYR A 265 13.93 27.30 21.19
C TYR A 265 15.39 27.79 21.31
N LEU A 266 16.36 26.95 20.97
CA LEU A 266 17.79 27.29 21.00
C LEU A 266 18.11 28.47 20.08
N VAL A 267 17.61 28.47 18.85
CA VAL A 267 17.77 29.60 17.91
C VAL A 267 17.18 30.89 18.49
N SER A 268 16.00 30.81 19.12
CA SER A 268 15.39 31.97 19.81
C SER A 268 16.28 32.51 20.93
N GLN A 269 16.95 31.65 21.70
CA GLN A 269 17.84 32.10 22.77
C GLN A 269 19.08 32.81 22.19
N VAL A 270 19.68 32.28 21.13
CA VAL A 270 20.82 32.90 20.45
C VAL A 270 20.45 34.28 19.89
N LEU A 271 19.28 34.40 19.25
CA LEU A 271 18.81 35.67 18.71
C LEU A 271 18.47 36.73 19.77
N LYS A 272 18.23 36.34 21.03
CA LYS A 272 18.06 37.30 22.13
C LYS A 272 19.40 37.81 22.69
N THR A 273 20.48 37.08 22.47
CA THR A 273 21.82 37.44 22.93
C THR A 273 22.63 38.24 21.91
N VAL A 274 22.15 38.32 20.66
CA VAL A 274 22.72 39.15 19.58
C VAL A 274 21.90 40.42 19.45
#